data_AF-A0ABC8LMJ6-F1
#
_entry.id   AF-A0ABC8LMJ6-F1
#
_cell.length_a   1.000
_cell.length_b   1.000
_cell.length_c   1.000
_cell.angle_alpha   90.00
_cell.angle_beta   90.00
_cell.angle_gamma   90.00
#
_symmetry.space_group_name_H-M   'P 1'
#
loop_
_entity.id
_entity.type
_entity.pdbx_description
1 polymer ?
#
loop_
_entity_poly.entity_id
_entity_poly.type
_entity_poly.pdbx_seq_one_letter_code
_entity_poly.pdbx_strand_id
1 'polypeptide(L)'
;MTETKENYDLTPRVAPNLDRHLVFPILEFLQERQLYPDEQILKFKIELLNKTNMVDYAMDIHKSLYHTEDAPQDMVERRAEVVARLKSLEEAAAPLVTFLLNPAAVQELRADKQYNLQMLKERYQIGPDQIEALYQYAKFQFECGNYSGAADYLYQYRTLCSNLERSLSALWGKLASEILMQNWDIAFEELNRVKDIIDSKSFASPLNQVQNRIWLMHWGLYIFFNHDNGRTQIIDLFNQDKYLNAIQTSAPHLLRYLATAFIVNKRKRPQLKEFIKVIQQEHYSYKDPIVEFLACVFVNYDFDGAQKKMKESEED
;
A
#
# COMPACT_ATOMS: atom_id res chain seq x y z
N MET A 1 -30.16 -4.27 9.77
CA MET A 1 -29.47 -2.97 9.51
C MET A 1 -27.96 -3.06 9.71
N THR A 2 -27.45 -3.92 10.59
CA THR A 2 -26.01 -4.25 10.70
C THR A 2 -25.56 -5.26 9.64
N GLU A 3 -26.39 -6.26 9.32
CA GLU A 3 -26.06 -7.30 8.32
C GLU A 3 -25.84 -6.76 6.89
N THR A 4 -26.44 -5.63 6.50
CA THR A 4 -26.20 -5.03 5.18
C THR A 4 -24.83 -4.36 5.08
N LYS A 5 -24.41 -3.64 6.12
CA LYS A 5 -23.10 -2.94 6.15
C LYS A 5 -21.91 -3.90 6.20
N GLU A 6 -22.04 -4.99 6.95
CA GLU A 6 -21.01 -6.04 7.02
C GLU A 6 -20.83 -6.76 5.67
N ASN A 7 -21.91 -6.92 4.90
CA ASN A 7 -21.86 -7.60 3.59
C ASN A 7 -21.12 -6.80 2.49
N TYR A 8 -20.98 -5.48 2.65
CA TYR A 8 -20.26 -4.62 1.71
C TYR A 8 -18.84 -4.25 2.17
N ASP A 9 -18.38 -4.83 3.28
CA ASP A 9 -17.01 -4.63 3.73
C ASP A 9 -16.02 -5.34 2.80
N LEU A 10 -15.22 -4.54 2.10
CA LEU A 10 -14.18 -5.00 1.19
C LEU A 10 -12.85 -5.25 1.89
N THR A 11 -12.73 -4.93 3.19
CA THR A 11 -11.52 -5.15 3.99
C THR A 11 -10.94 -6.56 3.86
N PRO A 12 -11.70 -7.67 3.97
CA PRO A 12 -11.14 -9.02 3.82
C PRO A 12 -10.63 -9.32 2.40
N ARG A 13 -11.09 -8.60 1.37
CA ARG A 13 -10.65 -8.76 -0.04
C ARG A 13 -9.48 -7.83 -0.39
N VAL A 14 -9.42 -6.67 0.27
CA VAL A 14 -8.38 -5.65 0.07
C VAL A 14 -7.14 -5.95 0.91
N ALA A 15 -7.31 -6.41 2.16
CA ALA A 15 -6.22 -6.67 3.10
C ALA A 15 -5.14 -7.65 2.59
N PRO A 16 -5.47 -8.75 1.87
CA PRO A 16 -4.44 -9.64 1.32
C PRO A 16 -3.54 -8.99 0.25
N ASN A 17 -4.01 -7.89 -0.35
CA ASN A 17 -3.29 -7.15 -1.40
C ASN A 17 -2.55 -5.91 -0.86
N LEU A 18 -2.66 -5.65 0.45
CA LEU A 18 -2.01 -4.52 1.12
C LEU A 18 -0.88 -5.01 2.03
N ASP A 19 0.09 -4.13 2.24
CA ASP A 19 1.06 -4.34 3.31
C ASP A 19 0.39 -4.25 4.68
N ARG A 20 0.91 -5.03 5.63
CA ARG A 20 0.39 -5.11 7.01
C ARG A 20 0.21 -3.73 7.65
N HIS A 21 1.18 -2.84 7.45
CA HIS A 21 1.13 -1.49 8.01
C HIS A 21 0.00 -0.63 7.40
N LEU A 22 -0.34 -0.85 6.12
CA LEU A 22 -1.42 -0.16 5.42
C LEU A 22 -2.81 -0.68 5.79
N VAL A 23 -2.91 -1.80 6.51
CA VAL A 23 -4.19 -2.33 7.00
C VAL A 23 -4.61 -1.62 8.30
N PHE A 24 -3.67 -1.09 9.09
CA PHE A 24 -4.01 -0.41 10.36
C PHE A 24 -4.94 0.79 10.21
N PRO A 25 -4.73 1.72 9.26
CA PRO A 25 -5.65 2.85 9.09
C PRO A 25 -7.07 2.39 8.72
N ILE A 26 -7.22 1.28 7.98
CA ILE A 26 -8.53 0.69 7.68
C ILE A 26 -9.17 0.16 8.97
N LEU A 27 -8.41 -0.58 9.78
CA LEU A 27 -8.92 -1.14 11.04
C LEU A 27 -9.29 -0.05 12.05
N GLU A 28 -8.55 1.05 12.09
CA GLU A 28 -8.90 2.24 12.89
C GLU A 28 -10.19 2.89 12.39
N PHE A 29 -10.35 3.05 11.07
CA PHE A 29 -11.60 3.56 10.50
C PHE A 29 -12.81 2.64 10.79
N LEU A 30 -12.64 1.32 10.70
CA LEU A 30 -13.69 0.36 11.05
C LEU A 30 -14.09 0.44 12.53
N GLN A 31 -13.11 0.71 13.40
CA GLN A 31 -13.32 0.89 14.84
C GLN A 31 -14.08 2.20 15.12
N GLU A 32 -13.69 3.31 14.50
CA GLU A 32 -14.39 4.60 14.63
C GLU A 32 -15.84 4.53 14.13
N ARG A 33 -16.08 3.75 13.06
CA ARG A 33 -17.42 3.54 12.49
C ARG A 33 -18.27 2.55 13.28
N GLN A 34 -17.70 1.84 14.26
CA GLN A 34 -18.36 0.82 15.08
C GLN A 34 -19.12 -0.22 14.23
N LEU A 35 -18.53 -0.60 13.09
CA LEU A 35 -19.12 -1.57 12.17
C LEU A 35 -19.06 -2.99 12.72
N TYR A 36 -18.01 -3.28 13.49
CA TYR A 36 -17.81 -4.56 14.18
C TYR A 36 -17.60 -4.32 15.67
N PRO A 37 -17.80 -5.36 16.52
CA PRO A 37 -17.44 -5.28 17.93
C PRO A 37 -15.96 -4.94 18.09
N ASP A 38 -15.66 -3.95 18.94
CA ASP A 38 -14.28 -3.49 19.19
C ASP A 38 -13.35 -4.64 19.57
N GLU A 39 -13.84 -5.62 20.34
CA GLU A 39 -13.07 -6.81 20.71
C GLU A 39 -12.57 -7.63 19.52
N GLN A 40 -13.36 -7.73 18.44
CA GLN A 40 -12.96 -8.46 17.24
C GLN A 40 -11.87 -7.69 16.48
N ILE A 41 -12.05 -6.37 16.33
CA ILE A 41 -11.06 -5.50 15.66
C ILE A 41 -9.74 -5.51 16.43
N LEU A 42 -9.78 -5.41 17.75
CA LEU A 42 -8.61 -5.45 18.62
C LEU A 42 -7.89 -6.82 18.53
N LYS A 43 -8.63 -7.94 18.49
CA LYS A 43 -8.04 -9.27 18.25
C LYS A 43 -7.34 -9.35 16.89
N PHE A 44 -7.96 -8.84 15.83
CA PHE A 44 -7.33 -8.78 14.50
C PHE A 44 -6.10 -7.88 14.47
N LYS A 45 -6.14 -6.72 15.14
CA LYS A 45 -4.97 -5.85 15.30
C LYS A 45 -3.83 -6.60 16.00
N ILE A 46 -4.10 -7.34 17.07
CA ILE A 46 -3.08 -8.15 17.76
C ILE A 46 -2.51 -9.25 16.85
N GLU A 47 -3.35 -9.98 16.10
CA GLU A 47 -2.86 -11.03 15.20
C GLU A 47 -1.96 -10.45 14.09
N LEU A 48 -2.33 -9.28 13.57
CA LEU A 48 -1.57 -8.57 12.56
C LEU A 48 -0.25 -8.05 13.15
N LEU A 49 -0.29 -7.53 14.38
CA LEU A 49 0.87 -7.03 15.11
C LEU A 49 1.84 -8.12 15.53
N ASN A 50 1.36 -9.32 15.84
CA ASN A 50 2.20 -10.47 16.23
C ASN A 50 3.20 -10.89 15.14
N LYS A 51 2.94 -10.50 13.88
CA LYS A 51 3.80 -10.72 12.71
C LYS A 51 4.63 -9.49 12.33
N THR A 52 4.47 -8.37 13.04
CA THR A 52 5.25 -7.13 12.88
C THR A 52 6.10 -6.88 14.13
N ASN A 53 7.13 -6.04 14.03
CA ASN A 53 7.99 -5.71 15.18
C ASN A 53 7.49 -4.49 15.98
N MET A 54 6.25 -4.03 15.76
CA MET A 54 5.61 -2.96 16.55
C MET A 54 5.11 -3.47 17.90
N VAL A 55 6.05 -3.93 18.74
CA VAL A 55 5.74 -4.58 20.03
C VAL A 55 5.10 -3.60 21.01
N ASP A 56 5.53 -2.34 21.01
CA ASP A 56 4.99 -1.30 21.91
C ASP A 56 3.50 -1.02 21.64
N TYR A 57 3.12 -0.88 20.37
CA TYR A 57 1.72 -0.71 19.97
C TYR A 57 0.88 -1.98 20.21
N ALA A 58 1.47 -3.17 20.04
CA ALA A 58 0.83 -4.45 20.37
C ALA A 58 0.53 -4.57 21.88
N MET A 59 1.46 -4.13 22.73
CA MET A 59 1.27 -4.10 24.18
C MET A 59 0.14 -3.14 24.57
N ASP A 60 0.07 -1.95 23.99
CA ASP A 60 -0.98 -0.98 24.29
C ASP A 60 -2.38 -1.48 23.87
N ILE A 61 -2.48 -2.15 22.73
CA ILE A 61 -3.73 -2.77 22.28
C ILE A 61 -4.13 -3.95 23.18
N HIS A 62 -3.16 -4.76 23.62
CA HIS A 62 -3.44 -5.87 24.54
C HIS A 62 -3.93 -5.37 25.90
N LYS A 63 -3.32 -4.29 26.43
CA LYS A 63 -3.78 -3.62 27.65
C LYS A 63 -5.19 -3.07 27.50
N SER A 64 -5.49 -2.48 26.33
CA SER A 64 -6.82 -1.95 26.02
C SER A 64 -7.89 -3.05 25.91
N LEU A 65 -7.54 -4.21 25.36
CA LEU A 65 -8.47 -5.33 25.16
C LEU A 65 -8.80 -6.08 26.45
N TYR A 66 -7.81 -6.32 27.32
CA TYR A 66 -8.00 -7.10 28.55
C TYR A 66 -8.18 -6.24 29.80
N HIS A 67 -8.13 -4.92 29.66
CA HIS A 67 -8.15 -3.95 30.76
C HIS A 67 -7.13 -4.27 31.87
N THR A 68 -6.01 -4.87 31.49
CA THR A 68 -4.90 -5.24 32.38
C THR A 68 -3.75 -4.24 32.21
N GLU A 69 -3.14 -3.82 33.31
CA GLU A 69 -1.97 -2.93 33.30
C GLU A 69 -0.69 -3.64 32.82
N ASP A 70 -0.63 -4.96 32.99
CA ASP A 70 0.54 -5.77 32.67
C ASP A 70 0.51 -6.35 31.26
N ALA A 71 1.57 -6.07 30.49
CA ALA A 71 1.83 -6.73 29.22
C ALA A 71 2.35 -8.16 29.46
N PRO A 72 1.94 -9.16 28.66
CA PRO A 72 2.41 -10.54 28.82
C PRO A 72 3.94 -10.63 28.68
N GLN A 73 4.57 -11.46 29.52
CA GLN A 73 6.04 -11.62 29.56
C GLN A 73 6.64 -11.96 28.19
N ASP A 74 5.94 -12.77 27.38
CA ASP A 74 6.32 -13.09 26.00
C ASP A 74 6.52 -11.85 25.11
N MET A 75 5.70 -10.80 25.29
CA MET A 75 5.83 -9.54 24.54
C MET A 75 7.01 -8.71 25.03
N VAL A 76 7.32 -8.74 26.33
CA VAL A 76 8.47 -8.04 26.89
C VAL A 76 9.79 -8.67 26.44
N GLU A 77 9.86 -10.00 26.37
CA GLU A 77 11.02 -10.72 25.82
C GLU A 77 11.20 -10.43 24.32
N ARG A 78 10.11 -10.46 23.54
CA ARG A 78 10.14 -10.06 22.12
C ARG A 78 10.62 -8.64 21.94
N ARG A 79 10.20 -7.70 22.80
CA ARG A 79 10.67 -6.32 22.77
C ARG A 79 12.19 -6.26 22.94
N ALA A 80 12.75 -7.00 23.90
CA ALA A 80 14.20 -7.05 24.13
C ALA A 80 14.95 -7.62 22.93
N GLU A 81 14.43 -8.68 22.29
CA GLU A 81 15.00 -9.26 21.07
C GLU A 81 14.97 -8.27 19.89
N VAL A 82 13.82 -7.60 19.68
CA VAL A 82 13.64 -6.59 18.64
C VAL A 82 14.60 -5.42 18.83
N VAL A 83 14.73 -4.91 20.05
CA VAL A 83 15.66 -3.81 20.36
C VAL A 83 17.12 -4.24 20.20
N ALA A 84 17.49 -5.47 20.60
CA ALA A 84 18.84 -6.00 20.40
C ALA A 84 19.18 -6.14 18.91
N ARG A 85 18.24 -6.64 18.09
CA ARG A 85 18.38 -6.71 16.63
C ARG A 85 18.50 -5.33 16.01
N LEU A 86 17.69 -4.36 16.45
CA LEU A 86 17.77 -2.98 15.98
C LEU A 86 19.17 -2.41 16.18
N LYS A 87 19.73 -2.55 17.39
CA LYS A 87 21.09 -2.07 17.71
C LYS A 87 22.15 -2.75 16.86
N SER A 88 22.07 -4.06 16.68
CA SER A 88 23.04 -4.78 15.84
C SER A 88 23.01 -4.34 14.37
N LEU A 89 21.81 -4.07 13.83
CA LEU A 89 21.63 -3.61 12.46
C LEU A 89 22.02 -2.14 12.31
N GLU A 90 21.78 -1.32 13.33
CA GLU A 90 22.22 0.07 13.39
C GLU A 90 23.75 0.15 13.43
N GLU A 91 24.42 -0.64 14.27
CA GLU A 91 25.89 -0.73 14.31
C GLU A 91 26.46 -1.23 12.98
N ALA A 92 25.82 -2.22 12.37
CA ALA A 92 26.21 -2.72 11.06
C ALA A 92 26.08 -1.64 9.98
N ALA A 93 24.98 -0.88 9.97
CA ALA A 93 24.70 0.17 8.99
C ALA A 93 25.36 1.52 9.32
N ALA A 94 25.88 1.72 10.53
CA ALA A 94 26.45 2.98 11.01
C ALA A 94 27.55 3.58 10.11
N PRO A 95 28.48 2.80 9.52
CA PRO A 95 29.46 3.35 8.58
C PRO A 95 28.79 3.98 7.35
N LEU A 96 27.72 3.35 6.85
CA LEU A 96 26.98 3.86 5.71
C LEU A 96 26.10 5.05 6.10
N VAL A 97 25.42 5.00 7.24
CA VAL A 97 24.60 6.13 7.72
C VAL A 97 25.48 7.36 8.00
N THR A 98 26.67 7.18 8.57
CA THR A 98 27.65 8.26 8.79
C THR A 98 28.15 8.83 7.46
N PHE A 99 28.36 7.99 6.45
CA PHE A 99 28.69 8.44 5.10
C PHE A 99 27.54 9.26 4.48
N LEU A 100 26.30 8.82 4.66
CA LEU A 100 25.10 9.45 4.10
C LEU A 100 24.77 10.79 4.78
N LEU A 101 25.09 10.94 6.07
CA LEU A 101 24.96 12.20 6.80
C LEU A 101 25.97 13.26 6.36
N ASN A 102 27.04 12.88 5.64
CA ASN A 102 28.05 13.80 5.14
C ASN A 102 27.64 14.39 3.77
N PRO A 103 27.21 15.67 3.70
CA PRO A 103 26.69 16.26 2.46
C PRO A 103 27.74 16.32 1.34
N ALA A 104 29.01 16.46 1.70
CA ALA A 104 30.14 16.48 0.77
C ALA A 104 30.36 15.12 0.10
N ALA A 105 30.10 14.02 0.81
CA ALA A 105 30.28 12.67 0.30
C ALA A 105 29.12 12.24 -0.61
N VAL A 106 27.91 12.73 -0.33
CA VAL A 106 26.74 12.55 -1.20
C VAL A 106 26.87 13.36 -2.51
N GLN A 107 27.54 14.52 -2.48
CA GLN A 107 27.87 15.28 -3.69
C GLN A 107 28.96 14.63 -4.57
N GLU A 108 29.82 13.79 -3.99
CA GLU A 108 30.79 12.99 -4.76
C GLU A 108 30.12 11.82 -5.52
N LEU A 109 28.89 11.43 -5.16
CA LEU A 109 28.15 10.40 -5.88
C LEU A 109 27.80 10.89 -7.29
N ARG A 110 28.35 10.23 -8.30
CA ARG A 110 28.05 10.50 -9.71
C ARG A 110 26.82 9.71 -10.15
N ALA A 111 26.28 10.06 -11.33
CA ALA A 111 25.19 9.29 -11.95
C ALA A 111 25.56 7.83 -12.27
N ASP A 112 26.87 7.50 -12.26
CA ASP A 112 27.38 6.20 -12.64
C ASP A 112 27.49 5.23 -11.45
N LYS A 113 26.55 4.28 -11.39
CA LYS A 113 26.36 3.38 -10.25
C LYS A 113 27.56 2.46 -9.98
N GLN A 114 28.28 2.07 -11.03
CA GLN A 114 29.46 1.20 -10.90
C GLN A 114 30.66 1.95 -10.33
N TYR A 115 30.80 3.24 -10.65
CA TYR A 115 31.85 4.09 -10.10
C TYR A 115 31.60 4.38 -8.61
N ASN A 116 30.35 4.63 -8.22
CA ASN A 116 30.00 4.85 -6.82
C ASN A 116 30.30 3.61 -5.97
N LEU A 117 30.00 2.40 -6.47
CA LEU A 117 30.31 1.13 -5.78
C LEU A 117 31.82 0.88 -5.64
N GLN A 118 32.62 1.22 -6.65
CA GLN A 118 34.09 1.11 -6.57
C GLN A 118 34.68 2.15 -5.60
N MET A 119 34.22 3.40 -5.66
CA MET A 119 34.68 4.47 -4.78
C MET A 119 34.34 4.20 -3.31
N LEU A 120 33.14 3.68 -3.04
CA LEU A 120 32.70 3.27 -1.69
C LEU A 120 33.53 2.09 -1.15
N LYS A 121 33.88 1.14 -2.02
CA LYS A 121 34.68 -0.02 -1.63
C LYS A 121 36.15 0.35 -1.39
N GLU A 122 36.72 1.23 -2.20
CA GLU A 122 38.13 1.64 -2.10
C GLU A 122 38.39 2.67 -0.99
N ARG A 123 37.51 3.67 -0.82
CA ARG A 123 37.71 4.73 0.18
C ARG A 123 37.09 4.45 1.54
N TYR A 124 35.96 3.74 1.58
CA TYR A 124 35.16 3.58 2.81
C TYR A 124 35.02 2.12 3.26
N GLN A 125 35.57 1.15 2.53
CA GLN A 125 35.40 -0.30 2.79
C GLN A 125 33.92 -0.74 2.84
N ILE A 126 33.04 0.03 2.20
CA ILE A 126 31.61 -0.25 2.13
C ILE A 126 31.38 -1.23 0.97
N GLY A 127 31.16 -2.49 1.34
CA GLY A 127 30.83 -3.57 0.40
C GLY A 127 29.33 -3.67 0.09
N PRO A 128 28.93 -4.59 -0.82
CA PRO A 128 27.53 -4.92 -1.06
C PRO A 128 26.82 -5.39 0.22
N ASP A 129 27.56 -5.98 1.17
CA ASP A 129 27.04 -6.46 2.45
C ASP A 129 26.54 -5.31 3.35
N GLN A 130 27.21 -4.14 3.29
CA GLN A 130 26.81 -2.94 4.00
C GLN A 130 25.55 -2.30 3.40
N ILE A 131 25.43 -2.36 2.07
CA ILE A 131 24.23 -1.93 1.35
C ILE A 131 23.06 -2.88 1.69
N GLU A 132 23.31 -4.18 1.77
CA GLU A 132 22.32 -5.16 2.23
C GLU A 132 21.94 -4.96 3.71
N ALA A 133 22.90 -4.65 4.58
CA ALA A 133 22.64 -4.29 5.97
C ALA A 133 21.74 -3.05 6.06
N LEU A 134 21.94 -2.03 5.23
CA LEU A 134 21.05 -0.86 5.15
C LEU A 134 19.63 -1.25 4.74
N TYR A 135 19.47 -2.15 3.77
CA TYR A 135 18.15 -2.63 3.37
C TYR A 135 17.44 -3.37 4.50
N GLN A 136 18.17 -4.25 5.21
CA GLN A 136 17.64 -4.95 6.37
C GLN A 136 17.30 -3.98 7.51
N TYR A 137 18.13 -2.97 7.74
CA TYR A 137 17.90 -1.92 8.71
C TYR A 137 16.68 -1.06 8.34
N ALA A 138 16.55 -0.63 7.09
CA ALA A 138 15.40 0.13 6.61
C ALA A 138 14.10 -0.68 6.71
N LYS A 139 14.14 -1.97 6.37
CA LYS A 139 13.03 -2.89 6.57
C LYS A 139 12.67 -3.02 8.06
N PHE A 140 13.66 -3.10 8.94
CA PHE A 140 13.46 -3.19 10.38
C PHE A 140 12.86 -1.89 10.94
N GLN A 141 13.33 -0.72 10.50
CA GLN A 141 12.78 0.58 10.84
C GLN A 141 11.31 0.71 10.38
N PHE A 142 10.99 0.23 9.18
CA PHE A 142 9.62 0.16 8.69
C PHE A 142 8.75 -0.76 9.56
N GLU A 143 9.23 -1.96 9.91
CA GLU A 143 8.54 -2.91 10.79
C GLU A 143 8.38 -2.38 12.23
N CYS A 144 9.22 -1.44 12.66
CA CYS A 144 9.11 -0.76 13.95
C CYS A 144 8.23 0.50 13.92
N GLY A 145 7.77 0.93 12.73
CA GLY A 145 6.90 2.10 12.57
C GLY A 145 7.61 3.43 12.33
N ASN A 146 8.93 3.43 12.11
CA ASN A 146 9.68 4.64 11.75
C ASN A 146 9.73 4.81 10.23
N TYR A 147 8.66 5.37 9.67
CA TYR A 147 8.48 5.47 8.21
C TYR A 147 9.36 6.55 7.56
N SER A 148 9.69 7.65 8.26
CA SER A 148 10.52 8.73 7.69
C SER A 148 11.94 8.25 7.47
N GLY A 149 12.55 7.66 8.51
CA GLY A 149 13.89 7.08 8.40
C GLY A 149 13.94 5.99 7.34
N ALA A 150 12.93 5.11 7.30
CA ALA A 150 12.85 4.06 6.28
C ALA A 150 12.77 4.63 4.85
N ALA A 151 11.98 5.67 4.60
CA ALA A 151 11.86 6.29 3.28
C ALA A 151 13.21 6.87 2.78
N ASP A 152 13.94 7.56 3.66
CA ASP A 152 15.25 8.14 3.36
C ASP A 152 16.29 7.05 3.08
N TYR A 153 16.36 6.01 3.94
CA TYR A 153 17.29 4.90 3.75
C TYR A 153 16.98 4.09 2.49
N LEU A 154 15.71 3.89 2.13
CA LEU A 154 15.32 3.20 0.91
C LEU A 154 15.61 4.02 -0.35
N TYR A 155 15.47 5.35 -0.27
CA TYR A 155 15.87 6.25 -1.35
C TYR A 155 17.38 6.18 -1.61
N GLN A 156 18.18 6.20 -0.54
CA GLN A 156 19.64 6.09 -0.62
C GLN A 156 20.09 4.69 -1.05
N TYR A 157 19.40 3.64 -0.60
CA TYR A 157 19.64 2.27 -1.08
C TYR A 157 19.44 2.18 -2.61
N ARG A 158 18.44 2.86 -3.16
CA ARG A 158 18.15 2.85 -4.60
C ARG A 158 19.21 3.56 -5.45
N THR A 159 19.81 4.65 -4.96
CA THR A 159 20.89 5.34 -5.69
C THR A 159 22.15 4.46 -5.78
N LEU A 160 22.36 3.62 -4.77
CA LEU A 160 23.53 2.74 -4.64
C LEU A 160 23.34 1.36 -5.28
N CYS A 161 22.10 0.85 -5.38
CA CYS A 161 21.84 -0.51 -5.84
C CYS A 161 21.73 -0.62 -7.38
N SER A 162 22.41 -1.63 -7.93
CA SER A 162 22.35 -2.03 -9.34
C SER A 162 21.33 -3.16 -9.58
N ASN A 163 20.82 -3.81 -8.53
CA ASN A 163 19.88 -4.94 -8.66
C ASN A 163 18.44 -4.44 -8.84
N LEU A 164 17.83 -4.79 -9.97
CA LEU A 164 16.47 -4.40 -10.35
C LEU A 164 15.38 -4.96 -9.42
N GLU A 165 15.54 -6.16 -8.86
CA GLU A 165 14.52 -6.77 -7.99
C GLU A 165 14.49 -6.15 -6.59
N ARG A 166 15.68 -5.91 -6.02
CA ARG A 166 15.80 -5.21 -4.75
C ARG A 166 15.44 -3.73 -4.89
N SER A 167 15.74 -3.11 -6.03
CA SER A 167 15.29 -1.76 -6.35
C SER A 167 13.76 -1.65 -6.37
N LEU A 168 13.06 -2.63 -6.98
CA LEU A 168 11.59 -2.67 -6.98
C LEU A 168 11.04 -2.88 -5.56
N SER A 169 11.64 -3.77 -4.77
CA SER A 169 11.22 -4.01 -3.37
C SER A 169 11.44 -2.76 -2.50
N ALA A 170 12.56 -2.07 -2.66
CA ALA A 170 12.84 -0.81 -1.98
C ALA A 170 11.86 0.30 -2.40
N LEU A 171 11.45 0.33 -3.67
CA LEU A 171 10.48 1.29 -4.17
C LEU A 171 9.09 1.07 -3.56
N TRP A 172 8.66 -0.20 -3.43
CA TRP A 172 7.44 -0.54 -2.72
C TRP A 172 7.51 -0.15 -1.24
N GLY A 173 8.61 -0.43 -0.55
CA GLY A 173 8.80 -0.03 0.85
C GLY A 173 8.78 1.50 1.01
N LYS A 174 9.37 2.24 0.07
CA LYS A 174 9.31 3.71 0.07
C LYS A 174 7.88 4.19 -0.15
N LEU A 175 7.18 3.64 -1.13
CA LEU A 175 5.78 3.97 -1.41
C LEU A 175 4.90 3.73 -0.18
N ALA A 176 5.04 2.59 0.49
CA ALA A 176 4.30 2.28 1.71
C ALA A 176 4.61 3.28 2.83
N SER A 177 5.88 3.66 2.98
CA SER A 177 6.31 4.65 3.98
C SER A 177 5.70 6.03 3.73
N GLU A 178 5.68 6.49 2.48
CA GLU A 178 5.10 7.79 2.11
C GLU A 178 3.57 7.81 2.26
N ILE A 179 2.89 6.70 1.95
CA ILE A 179 1.44 6.57 2.18
C ILE A 179 1.14 6.65 3.68
N LEU A 180 1.94 6.00 4.53
CA LEU A 180 1.76 6.03 5.99
C LEU A 180 2.07 7.40 6.60
N MET A 181 3.00 8.15 6.00
CA MET A 181 3.28 9.54 6.37
C MET A 181 2.29 10.55 5.78
N GLN A 182 1.33 10.11 4.97
CA GLN A 182 0.33 10.96 4.30
C GLN A 182 0.93 12.00 3.32
N ASN A 183 2.12 11.72 2.78
CA ASN A 183 2.78 12.58 1.78
C ASN A 183 2.30 12.23 0.37
N TRP A 184 1.11 12.72 0.00
CA TRP A 184 0.43 12.30 -1.24
C TRP A 184 1.16 12.68 -2.53
N ASP A 185 1.84 13.82 -2.56
CA ASP A 185 2.56 14.29 -3.77
C ASP A 185 3.76 13.39 -4.10
N ILE A 186 4.58 13.08 -3.08
CA ILE A 186 5.75 12.21 -3.23
C ILE A 186 5.30 10.77 -3.49
N ALA A 187 4.27 10.30 -2.78
CA ALA A 187 3.70 8.97 -3.00
C ALA A 187 3.19 8.82 -4.44
N PHE A 188 2.59 9.85 -5.02
CA PHE A 188 2.14 9.86 -6.40
C PHE A 188 3.30 9.78 -7.42
N GLU A 189 4.41 10.49 -7.19
CA GLU A 189 5.61 10.35 -8.02
C GLU A 189 6.19 8.93 -7.94
N GLU A 190 6.32 8.37 -6.74
CA GLU A 190 6.85 7.02 -6.57
C GLU A 190 5.91 5.97 -7.17
N LEU A 191 4.59 6.15 -7.10
CA LEU A 191 3.61 5.28 -7.75
C LEU A 191 3.78 5.25 -9.28
N ASN A 192 3.98 6.41 -9.92
CA ASN A 192 4.25 6.44 -11.36
C ASN A 192 5.56 5.75 -11.72
N ARG A 193 6.59 5.87 -10.86
CA ARG A 193 7.85 5.13 -11.06
C ARG A 193 7.66 3.62 -10.91
N VAL A 194 6.87 3.16 -9.93
CA VAL A 194 6.53 1.74 -9.77
C VAL A 194 5.81 1.25 -11.03
N LYS A 195 4.82 2.00 -11.50
CA LYS A 195 4.07 1.72 -12.72
C LYS A 195 5.01 1.57 -13.93
N ASP A 196 5.90 2.53 -14.16
CA ASP A 196 6.84 2.50 -15.29
C ASP A 196 7.76 1.27 -15.24
N ILE A 197 8.20 0.85 -14.05
CA ILE A 197 9.00 -0.36 -13.87
C ILE A 197 8.17 -1.62 -14.14
N ILE A 198 6.92 -1.68 -13.65
CA ILE A 198 6.03 -2.83 -13.87
C ILE A 198 5.65 -2.98 -15.35
N ASP A 199 5.47 -1.86 -16.06
CA ASP A 199 5.09 -1.83 -17.46
C ASP A 199 6.28 -2.04 -18.40
N SER A 200 7.50 -1.65 -18.00
CA SER A 200 8.74 -1.91 -18.75
C SER A 200 9.30 -3.31 -18.50
N LYS A 201 9.07 -3.91 -17.33
CA LYS A 201 9.57 -5.25 -16.99
C LYS A 201 8.72 -6.33 -17.66
N SER A 202 9.36 -7.13 -18.51
CA SER A 202 8.86 -8.46 -18.84
C SER A 202 9.16 -9.37 -17.65
N PHE A 203 8.18 -9.59 -16.77
CA PHE A 203 8.35 -10.52 -15.66
C PHE A 203 8.46 -11.95 -16.20
N ALA A 204 9.28 -12.78 -15.55
CA ALA A 204 9.46 -14.19 -15.94
C ALA A 204 8.15 -15.00 -15.92
N SER A 205 7.15 -14.54 -15.13
CA SER A 205 5.80 -15.11 -15.11
C SER A 205 4.76 -14.01 -15.32
N PRO A 206 3.85 -14.15 -16.31
CA PRO A 206 2.71 -13.25 -16.49
C PRO A 206 1.82 -13.12 -15.24
N LEU A 207 1.74 -14.16 -14.43
CA LEU A 207 0.94 -14.16 -13.19
C LEU A 207 1.50 -13.18 -12.16
N ASN A 208 2.83 -13.12 -12.00
CA ASN A 208 3.47 -12.16 -11.10
C ASN A 208 3.30 -10.72 -11.60
N GLN A 209 3.24 -10.51 -12.92
CA GLN A 209 2.98 -9.18 -13.46
C GLN A 209 1.55 -8.72 -13.16
N VAL A 210 0.57 -9.61 -13.31
CA VAL A 210 -0.84 -9.32 -12.96
C VAL A 210 -0.96 -9.03 -11.46
N GLN A 211 -0.31 -9.83 -10.60
CA GLN A 211 -0.30 -9.60 -9.15
C GLN A 211 0.27 -8.21 -8.78
N ASN A 212 1.42 -7.82 -9.36
CA ASN A 212 2.01 -6.50 -9.11
C ASN A 212 1.11 -5.36 -9.59
N ARG A 213 0.39 -5.52 -10.70
CA ARG A 213 -0.61 -4.55 -11.16
C ARG A 213 -1.78 -4.45 -10.18
N ILE A 214 -2.25 -5.57 -9.64
CA ILE A 214 -3.33 -5.61 -8.64
C ILE A 214 -2.89 -4.86 -7.38
N TRP A 215 -1.70 -5.13 -6.86
CA TRP A 215 -1.16 -4.40 -5.72
C TRP A 215 -1.05 -2.91 -6.01
N LEU A 216 -0.53 -2.52 -7.18
CA LEU A 216 -0.44 -1.12 -7.60
C LEU A 216 -1.81 -0.44 -7.62
N MET A 217 -2.83 -1.13 -8.11
CA MET A 217 -4.19 -0.60 -8.13
C MET A 217 -4.73 -0.40 -6.71
N HIS A 218 -4.58 -1.39 -5.83
CA HIS A 218 -5.05 -1.31 -4.43
C HIS A 218 -4.32 -0.21 -3.65
N TRP A 219 -3.00 -0.12 -3.78
CA TRP A 219 -2.20 0.90 -3.10
C TRP A 219 -2.44 2.29 -3.71
N GLY A 220 -2.66 2.33 -5.02
CA GLY A 220 -3.04 3.54 -5.72
C GLY A 220 -4.36 4.13 -5.24
N LEU A 221 -5.33 3.33 -4.79
CA LEU A 221 -6.59 3.87 -4.24
C LEU A 221 -6.30 4.86 -3.09
N TYR A 222 -5.39 4.54 -2.17
CA TYR A 222 -5.02 5.46 -1.09
C TYR A 222 -4.55 6.83 -1.60
N ILE A 223 -3.68 6.81 -2.60
CA ILE A 223 -3.06 8.02 -3.13
C ILE A 223 -4.06 8.82 -3.97
N PHE A 224 -4.80 8.13 -4.82
CA PHE A 224 -5.63 8.80 -5.81
C PHE A 224 -6.93 9.39 -5.23
N PHE A 225 -7.47 8.84 -4.15
CA PHE A 225 -8.65 9.41 -3.48
C PHE A 225 -8.30 10.66 -2.66
N ASN A 226 -7.07 10.74 -2.15
CA ASN A 226 -6.60 11.86 -1.32
C ASN A 226 -5.94 12.99 -2.12
N HIS A 227 -5.47 12.73 -3.35
CA HIS A 227 -4.87 13.75 -4.20
C HIS A 227 -5.89 14.43 -5.13
N ASP A 228 -5.84 15.76 -5.23
CA ASP A 228 -6.80 16.59 -6.01
C ASP A 228 -6.90 16.21 -7.50
N ASN A 229 -5.77 15.83 -8.12
CA ASN A 229 -5.72 15.36 -9.51
C ASN A 229 -5.83 13.83 -9.66
N GLY A 230 -5.83 13.08 -8.56
CA GLY A 230 -5.76 11.62 -8.57
C GLY A 230 -6.96 10.97 -9.27
N ARG A 231 -8.15 11.54 -9.12
CA ARG A 231 -9.41 11.01 -9.68
C ARG A 231 -9.42 10.89 -11.20
N THR A 232 -8.78 11.83 -11.89
CA THR A 232 -8.68 11.79 -13.36
C THR A 232 -7.71 10.69 -13.81
N GLN A 233 -6.70 10.44 -12.99
CA GLN A 233 -5.64 9.49 -13.28
C GLN A 233 -5.99 8.04 -12.92
N ILE A 234 -6.82 7.80 -11.88
CA ILE A 234 -7.42 6.47 -11.65
C ILE A 234 -8.11 6.01 -12.93
N ILE A 235 -8.94 6.90 -13.49
CA ILE A 235 -9.71 6.60 -14.69
C ILE A 235 -8.78 6.25 -15.86
N ASP A 236 -7.71 7.03 -16.09
CA ASP A 236 -6.74 6.73 -17.16
C ASP A 236 -5.92 5.47 -16.91
N LEU A 237 -5.61 5.15 -15.66
CA LEU A 237 -4.81 3.99 -15.32
C LEU A 237 -5.64 2.71 -15.40
N PHE A 238 -6.83 2.70 -14.80
CA PHE A 238 -7.67 1.51 -14.70
C PHE A 238 -8.36 1.18 -16.03
N ASN A 239 -8.61 2.19 -16.88
CA ASN A 239 -9.19 1.97 -18.21
C ASN A 239 -8.17 1.48 -19.27
N GLN A 240 -6.90 1.33 -18.91
CA GLN A 240 -5.94 0.67 -19.80
C GLN A 240 -6.21 -0.84 -19.82
N ASP A 241 -6.25 -1.44 -21.02
CA ASP A 241 -6.56 -2.87 -21.24
C ASP A 241 -5.79 -3.82 -20.30
N LYS A 242 -4.52 -3.50 -20.03
CA LYS A 242 -3.63 -4.27 -19.15
C LYS A 242 -4.11 -4.34 -17.70
N TYR A 243 -4.65 -3.24 -17.19
CA TYR A 243 -5.13 -3.12 -15.81
C TYR A 243 -6.59 -3.58 -15.72
N LEU A 244 -7.39 -3.26 -16.74
CA LEU A 244 -8.76 -3.74 -16.86
C LEU A 244 -8.82 -5.28 -16.80
N ASN A 245 -7.99 -5.97 -17.61
CA ASN A 245 -7.92 -7.44 -17.59
C ASN A 245 -7.56 -8.00 -16.20
N ALA A 246 -6.70 -7.30 -15.44
CA ALA A 246 -6.33 -7.70 -14.08
C ALA A 246 -7.50 -7.52 -13.10
N ILE A 247 -8.30 -6.46 -13.27
CA ILE A 247 -9.54 -6.23 -12.50
C ILE A 247 -10.53 -7.37 -12.77
N GLN A 248 -10.83 -7.67 -14.04
CA GLN A 248 -11.86 -8.68 -14.38
C GLN A 248 -11.50 -10.09 -13.89
N THR A 249 -10.20 -10.40 -13.87
CA THR A 249 -9.72 -11.76 -13.56
C THR A 249 -9.58 -12.01 -12.05
N SER A 250 -9.19 -10.99 -11.27
CA SER A 250 -8.67 -11.22 -9.91
C SER A 250 -9.21 -10.27 -8.85
N ALA A 251 -9.74 -9.11 -9.22
CA ALA A 251 -10.15 -8.09 -8.25
C ALA A 251 -11.35 -7.26 -8.75
N PRO A 252 -12.53 -7.88 -8.94
CA PRO A 252 -13.71 -7.19 -9.49
C PRO A 252 -14.27 -6.11 -8.55
N HIS A 253 -13.95 -6.16 -7.25
CA HIS A 253 -14.33 -5.12 -6.29
C HIS A 253 -13.70 -3.76 -6.57
N LEU A 254 -12.61 -3.71 -7.35
CA LEU A 254 -12.02 -2.44 -7.79
C LEU A 254 -12.96 -1.63 -8.70
N LEU A 255 -13.94 -2.28 -9.34
CA LEU A 255 -14.96 -1.61 -10.14
C LEU A 255 -15.83 -0.65 -9.32
N ARG A 256 -16.05 -0.91 -8.03
CA ARG A 256 -16.78 0.00 -7.13
C ARG A 256 -16.08 1.36 -7.07
N TYR A 257 -14.77 1.35 -6.83
CA TYR A 257 -13.97 2.57 -6.75
C TYR A 257 -13.84 3.29 -8.09
N LEU A 258 -13.80 2.54 -9.19
CA LEU A 258 -13.80 3.13 -10.53
C LEU A 258 -15.16 3.77 -10.85
N ALA A 259 -16.26 3.12 -10.48
CA ALA A 259 -17.62 3.64 -10.62
C ALA A 259 -17.81 4.96 -9.85
N THR A 260 -17.38 5.02 -8.58
CA THR A 260 -17.44 6.26 -7.80
C THR A 260 -16.55 7.36 -8.39
N ALA A 261 -15.33 7.03 -8.83
CA ALA A 261 -14.44 7.99 -9.50
C ALA A 261 -15.07 8.58 -10.78
N PHE A 262 -15.76 7.76 -11.57
CA PHE A 262 -16.48 8.21 -12.77
C PHE A 262 -17.69 9.09 -12.45
N ILE A 263 -18.48 8.77 -11.41
CA ILE A 263 -19.64 9.57 -10.98
C ILE A 263 -19.19 10.96 -10.51
N VAL A 264 -18.12 11.01 -9.73
CA VAL A 264 -17.57 12.28 -9.19
C VAL A 264 -16.91 13.11 -10.31
N ASN A 265 -16.24 12.47 -11.28
CA ASN A 265 -15.52 13.17 -12.33
C ASN A 265 -16.37 13.42 -13.59
N LYS A 266 -17.03 14.59 -13.64
CA LYS A 266 -17.91 15.00 -14.76
C LYS A 266 -17.18 15.20 -16.11
N ARG A 267 -15.84 15.28 -16.14
CA ARG A 267 -15.06 15.62 -17.36
C ARG A 267 -14.86 14.44 -18.32
N LYS A 268 -14.96 13.19 -17.85
CA LYS A 268 -14.65 11.98 -18.64
C LYS A 268 -15.86 11.11 -18.99
N ARG A 269 -16.99 11.75 -19.28
CA ARG A 269 -18.22 11.09 -19.75
C ARG A 269 -18.08 10.16 -20.98
N PRO A 270 -17.19 10.39 -21.97
CA PRO A 270 -17.10 9.46 -23.10
C PRO A 270 -16.56 8.07 -22.69
N GLN A 271 -15.59 8.01 -21.77
CA GLN A 271 -15.03 6.75 -21.25
C GLN A 271 -16.02 5.98 -20.37
N LEU A 272 -17.03 6.67 -19.81
CA LEU A 272 -18.11 6.02 -19.07
C LEU A 272 -18.86 5.00 -19.93
N LYS A 273 -19.03 5.24 -21.24
CA LYS A 273 -19.72 4.31 -22.14
C LYS A 273 -18.96 3.00 -22.31
N GLU A 274 -17.62 3.05 -22.36
CA GLU A 274 -16.78 1.86 -22.42
C GLU A 274 -16.83 1.11 -21.09
N PHE A 275 -16.75 1.84 -19.98
CA PHE A 275 -16.88 1.27 -18.64
C PHE A 275 -18.23 0.57 -18.40
N ILE A 276 -19.34 1.13 -18.91
CA ILE A 276 -20.67 0.48 -18.81
C ILE A 276 -20.68 -0.88 -19.52
N LYS A 277 -19.96 -1.04 -20.65
CA LYS A 277 -19.84 -2.35 -21.32
C LYS A 277 -19.07 -3.35 -20.46
N VAL A 278 -18.04 -2.90 -19.76
CA VAL A 278 -17.29 -3.73 -18.80
C VAL A 278 -18.19 -4.17 -17.64
N ILE A 279 -18.97 -3.25 -17.07
CA ILE A 279 -19.94 -3.57 -16.01
C ILE A 279 -20.96 -4.62 -16.49
N GLN A 280 -21.46 -4.51 -17.72
CA GLN A 280 -22.39 -5.51 -18.28
C GLN A 280 -21.75 -6.90 -18.39
N GLN A 281 -20.47 -6.97 -18.78
CA GLN A 281 -19.74 -8.23 -18.87
C GLN A 281 -19.48 -8.84 -17.49
N GLU A 282 -19.21 -8.02 -16.47
CA GLU A 282 -18.86 -8.46 -15.12
C GLU A 282 -20.05 -8.56 -14.16
N HIS A 283 -21.28 -8.26 -14.62
CA HIS A 283 -22.49 -8.30 -13.80
C HIS A 283 -22.78 -9.68 -13.17
N TYR A 284 -22.23 -10.75 -13.74
CA TYR A 284 -22.33 -12.10 -13.17
C TYR A 284 -21.39 -12.33 -11.98
N SER A 285 -20.24 -11.64 -11.94
CA SER A 285 -19.14 -11.91 -11.01
C SER A 285 -19.21 -11.05 -9.73
N TYR A 286 -19.66 -9.80 -9.84
CA TYR A 286 -19.68 -8.86 -8.72
C TYR A 286 -20.95 -8.02 -8.70
N LYS A 287 -21.63 -8.02 -7.54
CA LYS A 287 -22.84 -7.26 -7.28
C LYS A 287 -22.60 -6.27 -6.16
N ASP A 288 -22.79 -5.00 -6.48
CA ASP A 288 -22.55 -3.88 -5.59
C ASP A 288 -23.57 -2.79 -5.89
N PRO A 289 -24.20 -2.16 -4.89
CA PRO A 289 -25.25 -1.16 -5.08
C PRO A 289 -24.84 -0.01 -6.00
N ILE A 290 -23.56 0.39 -5.98
CA ILE A 290 -23.03 1.49 -6.80
C ILE A 290 -22.87 1.06 -8.26
N VAL A 291 -22.38 -0.17 -8.48
CA VAL A 291 -22.23 -0.75 -9.82
C VAL A 291 -23.60 -1.06 -10.43
N GLU A 292 -24.52 -1.59 -9.62
CA GLU A 292 -25.92 -1.84 -9.98
C GLU A 292 -26.66 -0.54 -10.27
N PHE A 293 -26.42 0.53 -9.51
CA PHE A 293 -26.97 1.85 -9.79
C PHE A 293 -26.60 2.32 -11.20
N LEU A 294 -25.31 2.23 -11.57
CA LEU A 294 -24.87 2.58 -12.93
C LEU A 294 -25.49 1.68 -14.00
N ALA A 295 -25.64 0.38 -13.73
CA ALA A 295 -26.31 -0.53 -14.64
C ALA A 295 -27.80 -0.19 -14.81
N CYS A 296 -28.52 0.10 -13.73
CA CYS A 296 -29.93 0.50 -13.77
C CYS A 296 -30.15 1.79 -14.56
N VAL A 297 -29.28 2.79 -14.36
CA VAL A 297 -29.40 4.11 -15.02
C VAL A 297 -29.05 4.03 -16.51
N PHE A 298 -27.98 3.34 -16.89
CA PHE A 298 -27.45 3.40 -18.26
C PHE A 298 -27.81 2.20 -19.15
N VAL A 299 -28.20 1.07 -18.56
CA VAL A 299 -28.53 -0.16 -19.30
C VAL A 299 -30.03 -0.41 -19.30
N ASN A 300 -30.63 -0.42 -18.11
CA ASN A 300 -32.04 -0.79 -17.94
C ASN A 300 -32.99 0.41 -18.06
N TYR A 301 -32.46 1.64 -17.96
CA TYR A 301 -33.24 2.88 -17.89
C TYR A 301 -34.33 2.83 -16.80
N ASP A 302 -34.09 2.08 -15.73
CA ASP A 302 -35.00 1.92 -14.60
C ASP A 302 -34.62 2.91 -13.49
N PHE A 303 -35.32 4.03 -13.46
CA PHE A 303 -35.07 5.12 -12.52
C PHE A 303 -35.61 4.82 -11.11
N ASP A 304 -36.64 3.99 -10.98
CA ASP A 304 -37.19 3.59 -9.68
C ASP A 304 -36.26 2.59 -8.98
N GLY A 305 -35.72 1.64 -9.73
CA GLY A 305 -34.66 0.74 -9.26
C GLY A 305 -33.38 1.49 -8.90
N ALA A 306 -32.98 2.45 -9.73
CA ALA A 306 -31.83 3.31 -9.45
C ALA A 306 -32.00 4.13 -8.16
N GLN A 307 -33.19 4.69 -7.90
CA GLN A 307 -33.44 5.45 -6.67
C GLN A 307 -33.35 4.58 -5.41
N LYS A 308 -33.82 3.32 -5.46
CA LYS A 308 -33.67 2.38 -4.35
C LYS A 308 -32.20 2.02 -4.12
N LYS A 309 -31.46 1.73 -5.19
CA LYS A 309 -30.03 1.41 -5.13
C LYS A 309 -29.17 2.58 -4.66
N MET A 310 -29.58 3.80 -4.96
CA MET A 310 -28.93 5.01 -4.45
C MET A 310 -29.08 5.15 -2.93
N LYS A 311 -30.27 4.85 -2.40
CA LYS A 311 -30.49 4.82 -0.93
C LYS A 311 -29.69 3.72 -0.26
N GLU A 312 -29.63 2.53 -0.87
CA GLU A 312 -28.76 1.44 -0.40
C GLU A 312 -27.27 1.87 -0.41
N SER A 313 -26.83 2.63 -1.41
CA SER A 313 -25.45 3.14 -1.51
C SER A 313 -25.14 4.27 -0.51
N GLU A 314 -26.14 4.98 0.01
CA GLU A 314 -25.97 6.01 1.06
C GLU A 314 -25.91 5.38 2.47
N GLU A 315 -26.48 4.19 2.63
CA GLU A 315 -26.45 3.45 3.89
C GLU A 315 -25.13 2.67 4.09
N ASP A 316 -24.34 2.46 3.02
CA ASP A 316 -23.00 1.83 3.02
C ASP A 316 -21.86 2.77 3.42
#